data_AF-A0A7C7SFZ3-F1
#
_entry.id   AF-A0A7C7SFZ3-F1
#
_cell.length_a   1.000
_cell.length_b   1.000
_cell.length_c   1.000
_cell.angle_alpha   90.00
_cell.angle_beta   90.00
_cell.angle_gamma   90.00
#
_symmetry.space_group_name_H-M   'P 1'
#
loop_
_entity.id
_entity.type
_entity.pdbx_description
1 polymer ?
#
loop_
_entity_poly.entity_id
_entity_poly.type
_entity_poly.pdbx_seq_one_letter_code
_entity_poly.pdbx_strand_id
1 'polypeptide(L)'
;MEVLDLVVLAVFLGGTVWLGLSRTSGQTTVADYFTTNRRAPWAVVMASIVATETSTVTLVSLPGYAFSNDLTFLQLVFGYLVGRALVTVFLIPAYFRGRYLTAYQVLTERFGGNVGRLAATIFLGTRTLADGFRLFGTGLVLAAVILTVPGATSLATTVAPTLDSTTAILVASVVLLGTITISYTYFGGMSAVLWTDVLQLIVYVGGSLVAAILLLNLIPGGWREVVETGSAAGRFQLFDFSWDPNRSYTFWSGLIGGACLTVSTHGTDQLIVQRYLCSRSSQAASRALMWSGVVVLGQFILFLLIGVMLYVYYTGYAPNTLDMLSVGGELRTDRLFPTFIVTQLPTGFRGLMVAAIFAAGMSTLSSSLNASASSTVADFYLPATGNRRSAPHYLRVARRSTVVWGLLQIIVAVAAIRISDRIVDEVLG
;
A
#
# COMPACT_ATOMS: atom_id res chain seq x y z
N MET A 1 -5.91 -20.86 -11.48
CA MET A 1 -7.12 -20.24 -10.88
C MET A 1 -8.33 -20.64 -11.71
N GLU A 2 -9.52 -20.62 -11.15
CA GLU A 2 -10.74 -20.91 -11.92
C GLU A 2 -11.27 -19.67 -12.65
N VAL A 3 -12.16 -19.87 -13.62
CA VAL A 3 -12.75 -18.78 -14.42
C VAL A 3 -13.43 -17.73 -13.54
N LEU A 4 -14.12 -18.15 -12.48
CA LEU A 4 -14.79 -17.23 -11.56
C LEU A 4 -13.81 -16.29 -10.86
N ASP A 5 -12.62 -16.79 -10.46
CA ASP A 5 -11.58 -15.95 -9.85
C ASP A 5 -11.10 -14.87 -10.82
N LEU A 6 -10.88 -15.25 -12.08
CA LEU A 6 -10.44 -14.33 -13.14
C LEU A 6 -11.51 -13.28 -13.44
N VAL A 7 -12.80 -13.65 -13.39
CA VAL A 7 -13.91 -12.71 -13.54
C VAL A 7 -13.94 -11.71 -12.38
N VAL A 8 -13.80 -12.16 -11.13
CA VAL A 8 -13.73 -11.27 -9.96
C VAL A 8 -12.57 -10.27 -10.11
N LEU A 9 -11.41 -10.76 -10.56
CA LEU A 9 -10.24 -9.92 -10.79
C LEU A 9 -10.46 -8.89 -11.90
N ALA A 10 -11.04 -9.32 -13.02
CA ALA A 10 -11.37 -8.45 -14.15
C ALA A 10 -12.41 -7.38 -13.75
N VAL A 11 -13.42 -7.75 -12.96
CA VAL A 11 -14.41 -6.80 -12.41
C VAL A 11 -13.73 -5.79 -11.48
N PHE A 12 -12.82 -6.23 -10.61
CA PHE A 12 -12.08 -5.32 -9.73
C PHE A 12 -11.19 -4.35 -10.51
N LEU A 13 -10.38 -4.84 -11.45
CA LEU A 13 -9.49 -4.01 -12.26
C LEU A 13 -10.30 -3.05 -13.15
N GLY A 14 -11.31 -3.56 -13.85
CA GLY A 14 -12.21 -2.78 -14.68
C GLY A 14 -12.99 -1.74 -13.88
N GLY A 15 -13.48 -2.11 -12.70
CA GLY A 15 -14.18 -1.21 -11.78
C GLY A 15 -13.28 -0.11 -11.24
N THR A 16 -12.02 -0.41 -10.92
CA THR A 16 -11.02 0.58 -10.50
C THR A 16 -10.72 1.58 -11.62
N VAL A 17 -10.49 1.10 -12.84
CA VAL A 17 -10.24 1.94 -14.01
C VAL A 17 -11.47 2.81 -14.31
N TRP A 18 -12.66 2.21 -14.36
CA TRP A 18 -13.91 2.93 -14.60
C TRP A 18 -14.14 4.02 -13.55
N LEU A 19 -13.99 3.69 -12.26
CA LEU A 19 -14.17 4.65 -11.18
C LEU A 19 -13.18 5.80 -11.29
N GLY A 20 -11.90 5.52 -11.55
CA GLY A 20 -10.90 6.56 -11.73
C GLY A 20 -11.16 7.45 -12.96
N LEU A 21 -11.52 6.86 -14.11
CA LEU A 21 -11.85 7.60 -15.33
C LEU A 21 -13.17 8.38 -15.24
N SER A 22 -14.09 7.99 -14.34
CA SER A 22 -15.30 8.77 -14.05
C SER A 22 -15.00 10.11 -13.37
N ARG A 23 -13.80 10.27 -12.77
CA ARG A 23 -13.40 11.47 -11.99
C ARG A 23 -12.50 12.44 -12.76
N THR A 24 -12.62 12.46 -14.09
CA THR A 24 -11.72 13.21 -14.98
C THR A 24 -12.20 14.62 -15.32
N SER A 25 -13.48 14.92 -15.05
CA SER A 25 -14.09 16.22 -15.33
C SER A 25 -13.76 17.27 -14.26
N GLY A 26 -13.77 18.55 -14.65
CA GLY A 26 -13.67 19.69 -13.73
C GLY A 26 -12.25 20.15 -13.34
N GLN A 27 -11.19 19.52 -13.87
CA GLN A 27 -9.80 19.91 -13.61
C GLN A 27 -9.34 21.00 -14.57
N THR A 28 -9.29 22.25 -14.12
CA THR A 28 -8.78 23.38 -14.95
C THR A 28 -7.47 23.94 -14.43
N THR A 29 -7.16 23.72 -13.15
CA THR A 29 -5.93 24.19 -12.50
C THR A 29 -5.14 23.05 -11.85
N VAL A 30 -3.89 23.32 -11.49
CA VAL A 30 -3.06 22.39 -10.69
C VAL A 30 -3.64 22.15 -9.29
N ALA A 31 -4.35 23.12 -8.72
CA ALA A 31 -5.01 22.95 -7.43
C ALA A 31 -6.18 21.95 -7.52
N ASP A 32 -6.95 21.99 -8.61
CA ASP A 32 -7.99 20.99 -8.87
C ASP A 32 -7.37 19.61 -9.07
N TYR A 33 -6.27 19.52 -9.83
CA TYR A 33 -5.61 18.26 -10.15
C TYR A 33 -4.91 17.59 -8.97
N PHE A 34 -4.18 18.35 -8.14
CA PHE A 34 -3.35 17.80 -7.05
C PHE A 34 -4.03 17.81 -5.68
N THR A 35 -5.01 18.69 -5.45
CA THR A 35 -5.61 18.87 -4.12
C THR A 35 -7.13 18.83 -4.14
N THR A 36 -7.75 18.51 -5.28
CA THR A 36 -9.23 18.58 -5.45
C THR A 36 -9.81 19.95 -5.06
N ASN A 37 -8.97 21.00 -5.07
CA ASN A 37 -9.29 22.34 -4.61
C ASN A 37 -9.91 22.38 -3.20
N ARG A 38 -9.40 21.55 -2.28
CA ARG A 38 -9.87 21.42 -0.88
C ARG A 38 -11.34 21.01 -0.75
N ARG A 39 -11.91 20.26 -1.70
CA ARG A 39 -13.34 19.90 -1.67
C ARG A 39 -13.63 18.50 -1.15
N ALA A 40 -12.60 17.68 -0.94
CA ALA A 40 -12.76 16.28 -0.57
C ALA A 40 -13.47 16.12 0.80
N PRO A 41 -14.45 15.22 0.91
CA PRO A 41 -15.04 14.85 2.20
C PRO A 41 -14.01 14.22 3.13
N TRP A 42 -14.06 14.55 4.42
CA TRP A 42 -13.09 14.04 5.40
C TRP A 42 -13.06 12.51 5.49
N ALA A 43 -14.21 11.84 5.27
CA ALA A 43 -14.29 10.38 5.28
C ALA A 43 -13.56 9.74 4.08
N VAL A 44 -13.60 10.39 2.92
CA VAL A 44 -12.86 9.96 1.73
C VAL A 44 -11.36 10.17 1.93
N VAL A 45 -10.98 11.32 2.53
CA VAL A 45 -9.58 11.59 2.91
C VAL A 45 -9.08 10.56 3.91
N MET A 46 -9.89 10.24 4.94
CA MET A 46 -9.56 9.22 5.94
C MET A 46 -9.34 7.85 5.31
N ALA A 47 -10.30 7.37 4.52
CA ALA A 47 -10.19 6.09 3.82
C ALA A 47 -8.95 6.03 2.92
N SER A 48 -8.66 7.13 2.23
CA SER A 48 -7.48 7.26 1.39
C SER A 48 -6.17 7.27 2.17
N ILE A 49 -6.12 7.86 3.37
CA ILE A 49 -4.96 7.75 4.26
C ILE A 49 -4.71 6.28 4.61
N VAL A 50 -5.76 5.55 5.04
CA VAL A 50 -5.64 4.13 5.43
C VAL A 50 -5.20 3.25 4.25
N ALA A 51 -5.78 3.48 3.06
CA ALA A 51 -5.45 2.72 1.85
C ALA A 51 -3.99 2.91 1.44
N THR A 52 -3.48 4.15 1.49
CA THR A 52 -2.09 4.47 1.10
C THR A 52 -1.07 4.03 2.13
N GLU A 53 -1.46 3.99 3.41
CA GLU A 53 -0.59 3.48 4.47
C GLU A 53 -0.40 1.96 4.39
N THR A 54 -1.40 1.25 3.86
CA THR A 54 -1.39 -0.21 3.77
C THR A 54 -0.83 -0.70 2.45
N SER A 55 0.26 -1.46 2.50
CA SER A 55 0.88 -2.07 1.32
C SER A 55 0.56 -3.56 1.21
N THR A 56 0.80 -4.12 0.02
CA THR A 56 0.83 -5.58 -0.22
C THR A 56 1.67 -6.31 0.83
N VAL A 57 2.85 -5.76 1.16
CA VAL A 57 3.75 -6.32 2.18
C VAL A 57 3.08 -6.35 3.55
N THR A 58 2.35 -5.31 3.92
CA THR A 58 1.66 -5.27 5.23
C THR A 58 0.59 -6.35 5.34
N LEU A 59 -0.20 -6.52 4.28
CA LEU A 59 -1.29 -7.52 4.22
C LEU A 59 -0.77 -8.96 4.32
N VAL A 60 0.42 -9.22 3.79
CA VAL A 60 1.01 -10.56 3.71
C VAL A 60 1.93 -10.87 4.90
N SER A 61 2.75 -9.92 5.32
CA SER A 61 3.78 -10.13 6.36
C SER A 61 3.25 -10.07 7.79
N LEU A 62 2.18 -9.30 8.08
CA LEU A 62 1.64 -9.23 9.45
C LEU A 62 1.03 -10.54 9.95
N PRO A 63 0.23 -11.29 9.15
CA PRO A 63 -0.16 -12.63 9.54
C PRO A 63 1.04 -13.56 9.79
N GLY A 64 2.08 -13.50 8.94
CA GLY A 64 3.31 -14.29 9.13
C GLY A 64 4.08 -13.92 10.39
N TYR A 65 4.10 -12.63 10.76
CA TYR A 65 4.68 -12.16 12.01
C TYR A 65 3.97 -12.77 13.23
N ALA A 66 2.63 -12.66 13.30
CA ALA A 66 1.84 -13.19 14.43
C ALA A 66 1.83 -14.72 14.48
N PHE A 67 1.94 -15.40 13.33
CA PHE A 67 2.12 -16.85 13.28
C PHE A 67 3.40 -17.27 14.03
N SER A 68 4.48 -16.53 13.84
CA SER A 68 5.81 -16.88 14.36
C SER A 68 6.06 -16.34 15.76
N ASN A 69 5.43 -15.22 16.09
CA ASN A 69 5.57 -14.48 17.34
C ASN A 69 4.21 -14.41 18.05
N ASP A 70 3.65 -13.21 18.16
CA ASP A 70 2.45 -12.92 18.95
C ASP A 70 1.82 -11.59 18.48
N LEU A 71 1.07 -10.92 19.36
CA LEU A 71 0.39 -9.65 19.08
C LEU A 71 1.22 -8.40 19.47
N THR A 72 2.49 -8.55 19.88
CA THR A 72 3.34 -7.44 20.34
C THR A 72 3.58 -6.36 19.28
N PHE A 73 3.38 -6.68 17.99
CA PHE A 73 3.38 -5.68 16.91
C PHE A 73 2.40 -4.53 17.17
N LEU A 74 1.29 -4.75 17.89
CA LEU A 74 0.32 -3.70 18.23
C LEU A 74 0.93 -2.57 19.07
N GLN A 75 2.05 -2.81 19.77
CA GLN A 75 2.79 -1.77 20.49
C GLN A 75 3.30 -0.68 19.55
N LEU A 76 3.70 -1.05 18.33
CA LEU A 76 4.03 -0.10 17.26
C LEU A 76 2.80 0.70 16.82
N VAL A 77 1.65 0.03 16.71
CA VAL A 77 0.39 0.65 16.27
C VAL A 77 -0.14 1.65 17.31
N PHE A 78 0.03 1.37 18.60
CA PHE A 78 -0.23 2.37 19.65
C PHE A 78 0.68 3.58 19.51
N GLY A 79 1.96 3.37 19.16
CA GLY A 79 2.87 4.45 18.77
C GLY A 79 2.33 5.27 17.60
N TYR A 80 1.73 4.62 16.60
CA TYR A 80 1.12 5.34 15.48
C TYR A 80 -0.02 6.26 15.91
N LEU A 81 -0.81 5.90 16.91
CA LEU A 81 -1.87 6.77 17.44
C LEU A 81 -1.28 8.03 18.10
N VAL A 82 -0.19 7.86 18.87
CA VAL A 82 0.54 8.99 19.48
C VAL A 82 1.10 9.90 18.39
N GLY A 83 1.76 9.34 17.38
CA GLY A 83 2.30 10.12 16.26
C GLY A 83 1.22 10.91 15.52
N ARG A 84 0.03 10.32 15.28
CA ARG A 84 -1.10 11.04 14.66
C ARG A 84 -1.60 12.20 15.51
N ALA A 85 -1.64 12.05 16.83
CA ALA A 85 -1.98 13.14 17.74
C ALA A 85 -0.96 14.28 17.63
N LEU A 86 0.34 13.96 17.61
CA LEU A 86 1.41 14.95 17.44
C LEU A 86 1.30 15.69 16.10
N VAL A 87 1.11 14.96 15.00
CA VAL A 87 0.91 15.55 13.65
C VAL A 87 -0.31 16.47 13.63
N THR A 88 -1.41 16.03 14.26
CA THR A 88 -2.66 16.80 14.34
C THR A 88 -2.47 18.13 15.06
N VAL A 89 -1.74 18.14 16.18
CA VAL A 89 -1.53 19.35 16.99
C VAL A 89 -0.50 20.27 16.35
N PHE A 90 0.63 19.73 15.87
CA PHE A 90 1.79 20.56 15.51
C PHE A 90 1.91 20.85 14.01
N LEU A 91 1.53 19.92 13.14
CA LEU A 91 1.84 20.01 11.71
C LEU A 91 0.62 20.35 10.84
N ILE A 92 -0.55 19.73 11.11
CA ILE A 92 -1.77 20.04 10.34
C ILE A 92 -2.09 21.54 10.32
N PRO A 93 -2.06 22.29 11.43
CA PRO A 93 -2.35 23.72 11.40
C PRO A 93 -1.40 24.51 10.47
N ALA A 94 -0.13 24.09 10.37
CA ALA A 94 0.84 24.74 9.50
C ALA A 94 0.49 24.58 8.01
N TYR A 95 0.04 23.38 7.59
CA TYR A 95 -0.38 23.11 6.20
C TYR A 95 -1.60 23.93 5.74
N PHE A 96 -2.37 24.49 6.68
CA PHE A 96 -3.55 25.29 6.38
C PHE A 96 -3.32 26.81 6.50
N ARG A 97 -2.11 27.28 6.84
CA ARG A 97 -1.78 28.73 6.88
C ARG A 97 -1.78 29.39 5.50
N GLY A 98 -1.49 28.62 4.45
CA GLY A 98 -1.47 29.06 3.06
C GLY A 98 -2.24 28.12 2.13
N ARG A 99 -2.16 28.39 0.83
CA ARG A 99 -2.65 27.50 -0.24
C ARG A 99 -1.50 26.66 -0.81
N TYR A 100 -0.89 25.85 0.05
CA TYR A 100 0.19 24.95 -0.36
C TYR A 100 -0.34 23.78 -1.18
N LEU A 101 0.49 23.31 -2.11
CA LEU A 101 0.32 22.06 -2.86
C LEU A 101 1.17 20.95 -2.25
N THR A 102 2.24 21.30 -1.52
CA THR A 102 3.18 20.34 -0.95
C THR A 102 3.55 20.64 0.50
N ALA A 103 3.98 19.62 1.23
CA ALA A 103 4.61 19.75 2.53
C ALA A 103 5.87 20.63 2.47
N TYR A 104 6.62 20.55 1.37
CA TYR A 104 7.92 21.19 1.21
C TYR A 104 7.84 22.68 0.94
N GLN A 105 6.69 23.18 0.47
CA GLN A 105 6.43 24.63 0.43
C GLN A 105 6.39 25.25 1.83
N VAL A 106 5.92 24.51 2.84
CA VAL A 106 5.98 24.97 4.25
C VAL A 106 7.43 25.07 4.72
N LEU A 107 8.29 24.12 4.34
CA LEU A 107 9.72 24.19 4.64
C LEU A 107 10.40 25.34 3.90
N THR A 108 10.01 25.58 2.65
CA THR A 108 10.50 26.71 1.85
C THR A 108 10.18 28.04 2.50
N GLU A 109 8.95 28.22 2.98
CA GLU A 109 8.54 29.46 3.63
C GLU A 109 9.24 29.66 4.98
N ARG A 110 9.44 28.57 5.74
CA ARG A 110 10.04 28.64 7.09
C ARG A 110 11.57 28.74 7.09
N PHE A 111 12.24 28.03 6.21
CA PHE A 111 13.70 27.84 6.23
C PHE A 111 14.40 28.22 4.91
N GLY A 112 13.65 28.68 3.91
CA GLY A 112 14.16 29.11 2.62
C GLY A 112 14.12 28.01 1.54
N GLY A 113 14.20 28.46 0.28
CA GLY A 113 13.99 27.59 -0.89
C GLY A 113 14.99 26.44 -1.06
N ASN A 114 16.21 26.56 -0.52
CA ASN A 114 17.18 25.47 -0.58
C ASN A 114 16.76 24.27 0.29
N VAL A 115 16.23 24.53 1.49
CA VAL A 115 15.76 23.47 2.40
C VAL A 115 14.54 22.76 1.82
N GLY A 116 13.57 23.52 1.30
CA GLY A 116 12.39 22.93 0.67
C GLY A 116 12.73 22.10 -0.56
N ARG A 117 13.61 22.59 -1.45
CA ARG A 117 14.07 21.82 -2.61
C ARG A 117 14.86 20.58 -2.23
N LEU A 118 15.72 20.64 -1.21
CA LEU A 118 16.45 19.47 -0.73
C LEU A 118 15.48 18.38 -0.22
N ALA A 119 14.52 18.76 0.61
CA ALA A 119 13.50 17.84 1.12
C ALA A 119 12.68 17.22 -0.03
N ALA A 120 12.26 18.03 -1.01
CA ALA A 120 11.55 17.58 -2.19
C ALA A 120 12.39 16.60 -3.04
N THR A 121 13.68 16.87 -3.26
CA THR A 121 14.58 15.98 -4.00
C THR A 121 14.76 14.63 -3.29
N ILE A 122 14.99 14.66 -1.97
CA ILE A 122 15.12 13.44 -1.16
C ILE A 122 13.83 12.62 -1.24
N PHE A 123 12.68 13.27 -1.09
CA PHE A 123 11.38 12.63 -1.26
C PHE A 123 11.27 11.98 -2.64
N LEU A 124 11.44 12.73 -3.74
CA LEU A 124 11.28 12.21 -5.10
C LEU A 124 12.16 10.99 -5.37
N GLY A 125 13.44 11.02 -4.95
CA GLY A 125 14.36 9.90 -5.12
C GLY A 125 13.96 8.67 -4.31
N THR A 126 13.81 8.83 -2.99
CA THR A 126 13.48 7.71 -2.08
C THR A 126 12.10 7.12 -2.38
N ARG A 127 11.13 7.97 -2.71
CA ARG A 127 9.76 7.59 -3.06
C ARG A 127 9.70 6.76 -4.33
N THR A 128 10.43 7.16 -5.37
CA THR A 128 10.49 6.43 -6.64
C THR A 128 11.11 5.06 -6.48
N LEU A 129 12.18 4.95 -5.69
CA LEU A 129 12.80 3.66 -5.39
C LEU A 129 11.83 2.75 -4.61
N ALA A 130 11.30 3.24 -3.49
CA ALA A 130 10.43 2.46 -2.61
C ALA A 130 9.17 1.93 -3.33
N ASP A 131 8.48 2.80 -4.08
CA ASP A 131 7.24 2.39 -4.75
C ASP A 131 7.47 1.59 -6.03
N GLY A 132 8.65 1.72 -6.67
CA GLY A 132 9.09 0.78 -7.71
C GLY A 132 9.27 -0.65 -7.17
N PHE A 133 9.93 -0.81 -6.01
CA PHE A 133 10.03 -2.13 -5.35
C PHE A 133 8.66 -2.69 -4.93
N ARG A 134 7.74 -1.84 -4.46
CA ARG A 134 6.37 -2.27 -4.12
C ARG A 134 5.56 -2.68 -5.36
N LEU A 135 5.75 -2.00 -6.49
CA LEU A 135 5.16 -2.40 -7.77
C LEU A 135 5.73 -3.76 -8.22
N PHE A 136 7.03 -4.00 -8.08
CA PHE A 136 7.62 -5.33 -8.31
C PHE A 136 6.95 -6.40 -7.45
N GLY A 137 6.81 -6.19 -6.14
CA GLY A 137 6.14 -7.14 -5.25
C GLY A 137 4.67 -7.41 -5.62
N THR A 138 3.94 -6.39 -6.07
CA THR A 138 2.56 -6.57 -6.56
C THR A 138 2.53 -7.28 -7.92
N GLY A 139 3.52 -7.02 -8.77
CA GLY A 139 3.73 -7.71 -10.04
C GLY A 139 4.02 -9.20 -9.89
N LEU A 140 4.76 -9.61 -8.85
CA LEU A 140 4.99 -11.03 -8.54
C LEU A 140 3.67 -11.78 -8.32
N VAL A 141 2.73 -11.16 -7.60
CA VAL A 141 1.43 -11.77 -7.33
C VAL A 141 0.62 -11.92 -8.62
N LEU A 142 0.65 -10.93 -9.52
CA LEU A 142 -0.01 -11.04 -10.82
C LEU A 142 0.67 -12.04 -11.73
N ALA A 143 2.00 -12.12 -11.72
CA ALA A 143 2.76 -13.09 -12.48
C ALA A 143 2.40 -14.53 -12.05
N ALA A 144 2.36 -14.79 -10.75
CA ALA A 144 1.93 -16.07 -10.19
C ALA A 144 0.51 -16.45 -10.65
N VAL A 145 -0.41 -15.49 -10.70
CA VAL A 145 -1.78 -15.70 -11.20
C VAL A 145 -1.79 -16.06 -12.69
N ILE A 146 -1.06 -15.29 -13.52
CA ILE A 146 -0.99 -15.50 -14.97
C ILE A 146 -0.36 -16.85 -15.30
N LEU A 147 0.64 -17.30 -14.54
CA LEU A 147 1.27 -18.61 -14.71
C LEU A 147 0.27 -19.78 -14.52
N THR A 148 -0.82 -19.56 -13.77
CA THR A 148 -1.87 -20.59 -13.65
C THR A 148 -2.84 -20.65 -14.83
N VAL A 149 -2.73 -19.74 -15.80
CA VAL A 149 -3.59 -19.68 -16.98
C VAL A 149 -3.00 -20.58 -18.09
N PRO A 150 -3.77 -21.55 -18.64
CA PRO A 150 -3.29 -22.40 -19.73
C PRO A 150 -2.82 -21.59 -20.94
N GLY A 151 -1.62 -21.91 -21.45
CA GLY A 151 -1.04 -21.24 -22.61
C GLY A 151 -0.31 -19.92 -22.34
N ALA A 152 -0.27 -19.45 -21.08
CA ALA A 152 0.43 -18.21 -20.73
C ALA A 152 1.95 -18.30 -20.99
N THR A 153 2.58 -19.43 -20.65
CA THR A 153 4.01 -19.68 -20.88
C THR A 153 4.33 -19.75 -22.37
N SER A 154 3.52 -20.45 -23.17
CA SER A 154 3.67 -20.50 -24.62
C SER A 154 3.53 -19.11 -25.26
N LEU A 155 2.56 -18.31 -24.82
CA LEU A 155 2.41 -16.94 -25.31
C LEU A 155 3.63 -16.07 -24.94
N ALA A 156 4.13 -16.19 -23.71
CA ALA A 156 5.30 -15.46 -23.24
C ALA A 156 6.54 -15.79 -24.09
N THR A 157 6.80 -17.07 -24.35
CA THR A 157 7.92 -17.51 -25.23
C THR A 157 7.78 -17.01 -26.67
N THR A 158 6.56 -16.82 -27.16
CA THR A 158 6.31 -16.31 -28.52
C THR A 158 6.54 -14.79 -28.61
N VAL A 159 6.09 -14.04 -27.60
CA VAL A 159 6.16 -12.57 -27.58
C VAL A 159 7.56 -12.07 -27.22
N ALA A 160 8.26 -12.77 -26.32
CA ALA A 160 9.59 -12.40 -25.84
C ALA A 160 10.54 -13.63 -25.87
N PRO A 161 10.92 -14.11 -27.06
CA PRO A 161 11.70 -15.35 -27.20
C PRO A 161 13.11 -15.29 -26.59
N THR A 162 13.61 -14.09 -26.29
CA THR A 162 14.94 -13.85 -25.71
C THR A 162 14.94 -13.82 -24.17
N LEU A 163 13.77 -13.84 -23.53
CA LEU A 163 13.63 -13.84 -22.07
C LEU A 163 13.10 -15.18 -21.60
N ASP A 164 13.48 -15.57 -20.38
CA ASP A 164 12.79 -16.64 -19.68
C ASP A 164 11.29 -16.31 -19.54
N SER A 165 10.44 -17.34 -19.65
CA SER A 165 8.99 -17.18 -19.68
C SER A 165 8.41 -16.59 -18.39
N THR A 166 8.96 -16.94 -17.23
CA THR A 166 8.56 -16.42 -15.92
C THR A 166 8.96 -14.94 -15.80
N THR A 167 10.18 -14.61 -16.23
CA THR A 167 10.66 -13.22 -16.28
C THR A 167 9.81 -12.36 -17.22
N ALA A 168 9.48 -12.87 -18.42
CA ALA A 168 8.64 -12.16 -19.39
C ALA A 168 7.24 -11.87 -18.83
N ILE A 169 6.62 -12.84 -18.17
CA ILE A 169 5.31 -12.69 -17.51
C ILE A 169 5.38 -11.68 -16.36
N LEU A 170 6.46 -11.68 -15.58
CA LEU A 170 6.65 -10.73 -14.49
C LEU A 170 6.83 -9.30 -14.98
N VAL A 171 7.65 -9.09 -16.02
CA VAL A 171 7.79 -7.77 -16.68
C VAL A 171 6.44 -7.31 -17.22
N ALA A 172 5.70 -8.18 -17.91
CA ALA A 172 4.38 -7.85 -18.43
C ALA A 172 3.39 -7.47 -17.30
N SER A 173 3.45 -8.18 -16.18
CA SER A 173 2.62 -7.91 -14.99
C SER A 173 2.89 -6.53 -14.39
N VAL A 174 4.16 -6.19 -14.20
CA VAL A 174 4.61 -4.88 -13.70
C VAL A 174 4.18 -3.75 -14.65
N VAL A 175 4.40 -3.94 -15.96
CA VAL A 175 4.02 -2.96 -16.98
C VAL A 175 2.50 -2.79 -17.05
N LEU A 176 1.73 -3.87 -16.95
CA LEU A 176 0.26 -3.82 -16.97
C LEU A 176 -0.28 -3.05 -15.76
N LEU A 177 0.12 -3.42 -14.54
CA LEU A 177 -0.31 -2.75 -13.31
C LEU A 177 0.13 -1.28 -13.28
N GLY A 178 1.36 -1.01 -13.71
CA GLY A 178 1.89 0.34 -13.82
C GLY A 178 1.10 1.17 -14.83
N THR A 179 0.82 0.65 -16.02
CA THR A 179 0.07 1.35 -17.07
C THR A 179 -1.37 1.63 -16.65
N ILE A 180 -2.05 0.64 -16.06
CA ILE A 180 -3.40 0.82 -15.51
C ILE A 180 -3.41 1.95 -14.48
N THR A 181 -2.45 1.92 -13.56
CA THR A 181 -2.36 2.90 -12.47
C THR A 181 -2.01 4.30 -12.96
N ILE A 182 -1.07 4.41 -13.89
CA ILE A 182 -0.73 5.68 -14.56
C ILE A 182 -1.96 6.24 -15.27
N SER A 183 -2.73 5.39 -15.96
CA SER A 183 -3.87 5.83 -16.77
C SER A 183 -4.92 6.57 -15.94
N TYR A 184 -5.48 5.93 -14.91
CA TYR A 184 -6.53 6.58 -14.13
C TYR A 184 -5.99 7.76 -13.30
N THR A 185 -4.72 7.71 -12.86
CA THR A 185 -4.08 8.82 -12.13
C THR A 185 -3.83 10.02 -13.05
N TYR A 186 -3.39 9.76 -14.28
CA TYR A 186 -3.13 10.78 -15.30
C TYR A 186 -4.40 11.58 -15.62
N PHE A 187 -5.50 10.88 -15.94
CA PHE A 187 -6.74 11.55 -16.32
C PHE A 187 -7.48 12.13 -15.11
N GLY A 188 -7.51 11.43 -13.97
CA GLY A 188 -8.37 11.76 -12.84
C GLY A 188 -7.71 12.57 -11.71
N GLY A 189 -6.38 12.69 -11.72
CA GLY A 189 -5.63 13.40 -10.69
C GLY A 189 -5.91 12.87 -9.28
N MET A 190 -5.79 13.73 -8.29
CA MET A 190 -5.99 13.38 -6.88
C MET A 190 -7.45 12.97 -6.60
N SER A 191 -8.42 13.46 -7.38
CA SER A 191 -9.82 13.04 -7.24
C SER A 191 -9.97 11.55 -7.54
N ALA A 192 -9.42 11.06 -8.66
CA ALA A 192 -9.43 9.62 -8.95
C ALA A 192 -8.74 8.82 -7.85
N VAL A 193 -7.52 9.22 -7.45
CA VAL A 193 -6.75 8.55 -6.39
C VAL A 193 -7.58 8.38 -5.12
N LEU A 194 -8.18 9.46 -4.61
CA LEU A 194 -8.99 9.42 -3.39
C LEU A 194 -10.16 8.42 -3.46
N TRP A 195 -10.84 8.34 -4.61
CA TRP A 195 -12.02 7.49 -4.75
C TRP A 195 -11.67 6.04 -5.09
N THR A 196 -10.62 5.80 -5.88
CA THR A 196 -10.10 4.44 -6.08
C THR A 196 -9.56 3.88 -4.78
N ASP A 197 -8.93 4.70 -3.94
CA ASP A 197 -8.47 4.28 -2.60
C ASP A 197 -9.62 3.81 -1.70
N VAL A 198 -10.79 4.48 -1.75
CA VAL A 198 -11.97 4.06 -0.97
C VAL A 198 -12.42 2.67 -1.42
N LEU A 199 -12.53 2.44 -2.73
CA LEU A 199 -12.88 1.13 -3.28
C LEU A 199 -11.85 0.08 -2.86
N GLN A 200 -10.57 0.40 -2.98
CA GLN A 200 -9.46 -0.49 -2.66
C GLN A 200 -9.44 -0.86 -1.17
N LEU A 201 -9.67 0.10 -0.27
CA LEU A 201 -9.83 -0.13 1.16
C LEU A 201 -10.94 -1.13 1.47
N ILE A 202 -12.11 -0.94 0.85
CA ILE A 202 -13.26 -1.84 1.03
C ILE A 202 -12.89 -3.25 0.56
N VAL A 203 -12.24 -3.37 -0.61
CA VAL A 203 -11.87 -4.66 -1.19
C VAL A 203 -10.84 -5.37 -0.31
N TYR A 204 -9.77 -4.72 0.14
CA TYR A 204 -8.74 -5.44 0.88
C TYR A 204 -9.13 -5.74 2.33
N VAL A 205 -9.81 -4.82 3.04
CA VAL A 205 -10.29 -5.10 4.40
C VAL A 205 -11.41 -6.13 4.36
N GLY A 206 -12.36 -5.97 3.44
CA GLY A 206 -13.46 -6.92 3.24
C GLY A 206 -12.97 -8.30 2.84
N GLY A 207 -12.03 -8.38 1.90
CA GLY A 207 -11.38 -9.62 1.49
C GLY A 207 -10.70 -10.31 2.67
N SER A 208 -9.87 -9.59 3.43
CA SER A 208 -9.20 -10.15 4.62
C SER A 208 -10.19 -10.62 5.70
N LEU A 209 -11.30 -9.91 5.90
CA LEU A 209 -12.35 -10.33 6.85
C LEU A 209 -13.03 -11.63 6.39
N VAL A 210 -13.33 -11.74 5.09
CA VAL A 210 -13.89 -12.97 4.52
C VAL A 210 -12.89 -14.12 4.65
N ALA A 211 -11.61 -13.89 4.37
CA ALA A 211 -10.57 -14.90 4.55
C ALA A 211 -10.44 -15.36 6.01
N ALA A 212 -10.53 -14.42 6.97
CA ALA A 212 -10.55 -14.73 8.40
C ALA A 212 -11.74 -15.63 8.79
N ILE A 213 -12.94 -15.32 8.30
CA ILE A 213 -14.15 -16.12 8.55
C ILE A 213 -14.01 -17.52 7.97
N LEU A 214 -13.54 -17.63 6.72
CA LEU A 214 -13.34 -18.93 6.06
C LEU A 214 -12.27 -19.76 6.74
N LEU A 215 -11.16 -19.15 7.16
CA LEU A 215 -10.11 -19.80 7.95
C LEU A 215 -10.65 -20.33 9.27
N LEU A 216 -11.45 -19.53 10.00
CA LEU A 216 -12.04 -19.95 11.26
C LEU A 216 -12.96 -21.18 11.10
N ASN A 217 -13.70 -21.25 9.99
CA ASN A 217 -14.56 -22.40 9.69
C ASN A 217 -13.79 -23.68 9.36
N LEU A 218 -12.51 -23.57 8.99
CA LEU A 218 -11.63 -24.71 8.73
C LEU A 218 -10.92 -25.22 9.99
N ILE A 219 -11.12 -24.57 11.14
CA ILE A 219 -10.56 -24.98 12.44
C ILE A 219 -11.67 -25.69 13.24
N PRO A 220 -11.62 -27.03 13.39
CA PRO A 220 -12.50 -27.75 14.31
C PRO A 220 -12.53 -27.12 15.70
N GLY A 221 -13.73 -26.85 16.24
CA GLY A 221 -13.89 -26.13 17.51
C GLY A 221 -13.89 -24.60 17.39
N GLY A 222 -13.62 -24.06 16.19
CA GLY A 222 -13.74 -22.65 15.84
C GLY A 222 -12.92 -21.75 16.77
N TRP A 223 -13.53 -20.66 17.23
CA TRP A 223 -12.84 -19.65 18.03
C TRP A 223 -12.30 -20.18 19.37
N ARG A 224 -12.97 -21.17 19.97
CA ARG A 224 -12.51 -21.77 21.22
C ARG A 224 -11.15 -22.44 21.05
N GLU A 225 -11.02 -23.26 20.00
CA GLU A 225 -9.75 -23.91 19.66
C GLU A 225 -8.65 -22.88 19.38
N VAL A 226 -8.99 -21.81 18.66
CA VAL A 226 -8.04 -20.71 18.38
C VAL A 226 -7.51 -20.09 19.67
N VAL A 227 -8.38 -19.82 20.64
CA VAL A 227 -7.99 -19.25 21.93
C VAL A 227 -7.19 -20.23 22.77
N GLU A 228 -7.63 -21.49 22.87
CA GLU A 228 -6.96 -22.51 23.70
C GLU A 228 -5.55 -22.79 23.18
N THR A 229 -5.43 -23.19 21.90
CA THR A 229 -4.14 -23.53 21.28
C THR A 229 -3.25 -22.30 21.10
N GLY A 230 -3.82 -21.16 20.69
CA GLY A 230 -3.07 -19.91 20.56
C GLY A 230 -2.54 -19.39 21.90
N SER A 231 -3.30 -19.50 22.99
CA SER A 231 -2.85 -19.06 24.32
C SER A 231 -1.79 -20.00 24.89
N ALA A 232 -1.95 -21.31 24.73
CA ALA A 232 -0.96 -22.30 25.15
C ALA A 232 0.39 -22.09 24.44
N ALA A 233 0.36 -21.64 23.19
CA ALA A 233 1.55 -21.30 22.40
C ALA A 233 2.05 -19.85 22.59
N GLY A 234 1.44 -19.05 23.48
CA GLY A 234 1.85 -17.66 23.74
C GLY A 234 1.51 -16.66 22.64
N ARG A 235 0.69 -17.03 21.64
CA ARG A 235 0.39 -16.20 20.45
C ARG A 235 -0.44 -14.95 20.72
N PHE A 236 -1.03 -14.83 21.91
CA PHE A 236 -1.85 -13.69 22.32
C PHE A 236 -1.11 -12.65 23.18
N GLN A 237 0.21 -12.78 23.36
CA GLN A 237 0.98 -11.77 24.08
C GLN A 237 0.88 -10.42 23.37
N LEU A 238 0.33 -9.42 24.07
CA LEU A 238 0.09 -8.07 23.52
C LEU A 238 1.18 -7.08 23.91
N PHE A 239 1.74 -7.21 25.11
CA PHE A 239 2.71 -6.28 25.66
C PHE A 239 4.01 -7.00 26.03
N ASP A 240 5.13 -6.36 25.74
CA ASP A 240 6.46 -6.74 26.22
C ASP A 240 7.14 -5.48 26.77
N PHE A 241 7.20 -5.35 28.09
CA PHE A 241 7.79 -4.18 28.77
C PHE A 241 9.31 -4.28 28.98
N SER A 242 9.98 -5.26 28.37
CA SER A 242 11.42 -5.43 28.52
C SER A 242 12.22 -4.25 27.95
N TRP A 243 13.38 -4.01 28.56
CA TRP A 243 14.36 -2.99 28.17
C TRP A 243 15.54 -3.62 27.42
N ASP A 244 15.26 -4.51 26.47
CA ASP A 244 16.28 -5.16 25.65
C ASP A 244 16.36 -4.48 24.27
N PRO A 245 17.46 -3.80 23.93
CA PRO A 245 17.61 -3.13 22.62
C PRO A 245 17.70 -4.11 21.45
N ASN A 246 17.92 -5.41 21.69
CA ASN A 246 17.94 -6.43 20.65
C ASN A 246 16.55 -7.02 20.36
N ARG A 247 15.54 -6.70 21.19
CA ARG A 247 14.16 -7.12 20.96
C ARG A 247 13.40 -6.06 20.19
N SER A 248 12.90 -6.46 19.03
CA SER A 248 11.97 -5.64 18.25
C SER A 248 10.59 -5.61 18.91
N TYR A 249 9.87 -4.51 18.74
CA TYR A 249 8.47 -4.34 19.15
C TYR A 249 8.18 -4.49 20.65
N THR A 250 9.15 -4.20 21.54
CA THR A 250 8.84 -3.95 22.96
C THR A 250 7.95 -2.72 23.12
N PHE A 251 7.30 -2.55 24.28
CA PHE A 251 6.40 -1.42 24.55
C PHE A 251 7.07 -0.08 24.27
N TRP A 252 8.30 0.09 24.77
CA TRP A 252 9.05 1.33 24.63
C TRP A 252 9.51 1.57 23.20
N SER A 253 10.09 0.56 22.56
CA SER A 253 10.55 0.68 21.17
C SER A 253 9.39 0.84 20.19
N GLY A 254 8.28 0.13 20.41
CA GLY A 254 7.06 0.22 19.63
C GLY A 254 6.36 1.56 19.77
N LEU A 255 6.14 2.04 21.00
CA LEU A 255 5.44 3.31 21.23
C LEU A 255 6.25 4.50 20.69
N ILE A 256 7.54 4.59 21.04
CA ILE A 256 8.41 5.70 20.62
C ILE A 256 8.72 5.59 19.13
N GLY A 257 9.14 4.41 18.66
CA GLY A 257 9.46 4.15 17.26
C GLY A 257 8.25 4.36 16.36
N GLY A 258 7.08 3.88 16.76
CA GLY A 258 5.82 4.08 16.05
C GLY A 258 5.43 5.56 16.01
N ALA A 259 5.55 6.30 17.11
CA ALA A 259 5.27 7.73 17.12
C ALA A 259 6.20 8.49 16.18
N CYS A 260 7.51 8.23 16.25
CA CYS A 260 8.50 8.84 15.34
C CYS A 260 8.22 8.48 13.88
N LEU A 261 7.93 7.20 13.59
CA LEU A 261 7.62 6.74 12.24
C LEU A 261 6.38 7.44 11.69
N THR A 262 5.32 7.56 12.49
CA THR A 262 4.10 8.25 12.08
C THR A 262 4.31 9.76 11.94
N VAL A 263 5.05 10.42 12.83
CA VAL A 263 5.37 11.85 12.65
C VAL A 263 6.14 12.06 11.33
N SER A 264 7.05 11.17 10.96
CA SER A 264 7.73 11.23 9.67
C SER A 264 6.77 10.98 8.50
N THR A 265 6.12 9.83 8.47
CA THR A 265 5.30 9.35 7.34
C THR A 265 3.98 10.08 7.16
N HIS A 266 3.35 10.51 8.24
CA HIS A 266 2.07 11.23 8.19
C HIS A 266 2.26 12.74 8.34
N GLY A 267 3.29 13.15 9.08
CA GLY A 267 3.56 14.55 9.32
C GLY A 267 4.28 15.23 8.18
N THR A 268 5.25 14.58 7.51
CA THR A 268 6.17 15.28 6.59
C THR A 268 6.21 14.72 5.18
N ASP A 269 5.69 13.50 4.98
CA ASP A 269 5.68 12.85 3.68
C ASP A 269 4.56 13.40 2.79
N GLN A 270 4.93 13.80 1.57
CA GLN A 270 3.97 14.38 0.63
C GLN A 270 2.82 13.43 0.29
N LEU A 271 3.01 12.11 0.34
CA LEU A 271 1.91 11.16 0.14
C LEU A 271 0.72 11.45 1.05
N ILE A 272 0.98 11.59 2.35
CA ILE A 272 -0.07 11.74 3.34
C ILE A 272 -0.44 13.22 3.48
N VAL A 273 0.53 14.14 3.46
CA VAL A 273 0.24 15.58 3.57
C VAL A 273 -0.65 16.08 2.44
N GLN A 274 -0.48 15.56 1.22
CA GLN A 274 -1.34 15.92 0.09
C GLN A 274 -2.82 15.62 0.34
N ARG A 275 -3.14 14.57 1.10
CA ARG A 275 -4.52 14.22 1.49
C ARG A 275 -5.10 15.24 2.46
N TYR A 276 -4.29 15.77 3.38
CA TYR A 276 -4.71 16.89 4.23
C TYR A 276 -5.00 18.12 3.38
N LEU A 277 -4.15 18.42 2.40
CA LEU A 277 -4.33 19.54 1.48
C LEU A 277 -5.57 19.38 0.58
N CYS A 278 -6.17 18.19 0.51
CA CYS A 278 -7.48 17.97 -0.14
C CYS A 278 -8.68 18.28 0.76
N SER A 279 -8.48 18.41 2.06
CA SER A 279 -9.55 18.65 3.03
C SER A 279 -9.98 20.11 3.05
N ARG A 280 -11.28 20.34 3.34
CA ARG A 280 -11.88 21.68 3.41
C ARG A 280 -11.28 22.57 4.50
N SER A 281 -10.84 21.98 5.60
CA SER A 281 -10.28 22.70 6.74
C SER A 281 -9.28 21.84 7.51
N SER A 282 -8.49 22.49 8.37
CA SER A 282 -7.56 21.79 9.28
C SER A 282 -8.30 20.84 10.22
N GLN A 283 -9.52 21.19 10.68
CA GLN A 283 -10.33 20.32 11.53
C GLN A 283 -10.80 19.07 10.76
N ALA A 284 -11.17 19.23 9.49
CA ALA A 284 -11.54 18.10 8.65
C ALA A 284 -10.35 17.16 8.39
N ALA A 285 -9.16 17.71 8.11
CA ALA A 285 -7.92 16.93 7.98
C ALA A 285 -7.53 16.23 9.28
N SER A 286 -7.64 16.93 10.42
CA SER A 286 -7.37 16.38 11.76
C SER A 286 -8.30 15.22 12.09
N ARG A 287 -9.59 15.39 11.80
CA ARG A 287 -10.59 14.32 11.97
C ARG A 287 -10.26 13.14 11.07
N ALA A 288 -9.91 13.39 9.81
CA ALA A 288 -9.55 12.32 8.89
C ALA A 288 -8.32 11.53 9.36
N LEU A 289 -7.28 12.22 9.85
CA LEU A 289 -6.08 11.58 10.38
C LEU A 289 -6.36 10.77 11.65
N MET A 290 -7.07 11.32 12.62
CA MET A 290 -7.33 10.61 13.88
C MET A 290 -8.21 9.37 13.67
N TRP A 291 -9.26 9.47 12.85
CA TRP A 291 -10.10 8.32 12.51
C TRP A 291 -9.38 7.29 11.64
N SER A 292 -8.42 7.70 10.79
CA SER A 292 -7.60 6.73 10.06
C SER A 292 -6.80 5.84 11.01
N GLY A 293 -6.30 6.41 12.13
CA GLY A 293 -5.63 5.64 13.18
C GLY A 293 -6.50 4.56 13.82
N VAL A 294 -7.79 4.85 14.04
CA VAL A 294 -8.74 3.87 14.59
C VAL A 294 -8.98 2.72 13.60
N VAL A 295 -9.15 3.04 12.32
CA VAL A 295 -9.33 2.01 11.27
C VAL A 295 -8.06 1.15 11.14
N VAL A 296 -6.88 1.79 11.13
CA VAL A 296 -5.59 1.10 11.09
C VAL A 296 -5.40 0.17 12.29
N LEU A 297 -5.79 0.60 13.50
CA LEU A 297 -5.76 -0.28 14.67
C LEU A 297 -6.63 -1.54 14.46
N GLY A 298 -7.87 -1.37 14.02
CA GLY A 298 -8.77 -2.50 13.73
C GLY A 298 -8.23 -3.42 12.64
N GLN A 299 -7.64 -2.85 11.59
CA GLN A 299 -7.04 -3.61 10.49
C GLN A 299 -5.83 -4.44 10.95
N PHE A 300 -4.94 -3.87 11.78
CA PHE A 300 -3.78 -4.60 12.28
C PHE A 300 -4.19 -5.72 13.23
N ILE A 301 -5.21 -5.49 14.08
CA ILE A 301 -5.82 -6.55 14.89
C ILE A 301 -6.32 -7.68 13.97
N LEU A 302 -7.06 -7.37 12.91
CA LEU A 302 -7.55 -8.37 11.96
C LEU A 302 -6.40 -9.20 11.36
N PHE A 303 -5.34 -8.54 10.86
CA PHE A 303 -4.23 -9.26 10.21
C PHE A 303 -3.42 -10.11 11.19
N LEU A 304 -3.19 -9.62 12.41
CA LEU A 304 -2.49 -10.39 13.43
C LEU A 304 -3.33 -11.59 13.91
N LEU A 305 -4.65 -11.42 14.08
CA LEU A 305 -5.55 -12.53 14.40
C LEU A 305 -5.61 -13.58 13.29
N ILE A 306 -5.56 -13.17 12.01
CA ILE A 306 -5.37 -14.11 10.90
C ILE A 306 -4.08 -14.91 11.11
N GLY A 307 -2.98 -14.28 11.51
CA GLY A 307 -1.74 -14.97 11.84
C GLY A 307 -1.86 -16.01 12.95
N VAL A 308 -2.56 -15.69 14.03
CA VAL A 308 -2.83 -16.64 15.12
C VAL A 308 -3.70 -17.81 14.62
N MET A 309 -4.73 -17.54 13.82
CA MET A 309 -5.56 -18.59 13.23
C MET A 309 -4.77 -19.47 12.25
N LEU A 310 -3.87 -18.88 11.45
CA LEU A 310 -2.98 -19.63 10.56
C LEU A 310 -2.03 -20.53 11.35
N TYR A 311 -1.56 -20.08 12.53
CA TYR A 311 -0.75 -20.90 13.43
C TYR A 311 -1.52 -22.15 13.83
N VAL A 312 -2.70 -21.97 14.43
CA VAL A 312 -3.57 -23.07 14.87
C VAL A 312 -3.92 -24.00 13.71
N TYR A 313 -4.26 -23.43 12.55
CA TYR A 313 -4.61 -24.21 11.36
C TYR A 313 -3.46 -25.07 10.86
N TYR A 314 -2.29 -24.49 10.60
CA TYR A 314 -1.17 -25.22 10.02
C TYR A 314 -0.49 -26.16 11.01
N THR A 315 -0.39 -25.83 12.29
CA THR A 315 0.22 -26.76 13.26
C THR A 315 -0.72 -27.88 13.65
N GLY A 316 -2.03 -27.64 13.68
CA GLY A 316 -3.03 -28.62 14.13
C GLY A 316 -3.58 -29.49 13.01
N TYR A 317 -3.81 -28.94 11.82
CA TYR A 317 -4.63 -29.59 10.78
C TYR A 317 -3.96 -29.70 9.41
N ALA A 318 -2.89 -28.93 9.15
CA ALA A 318 -2.14 -28.99 7.89
C ALA A 318 -0.61 -28.92 8.08
N PRO A 319 0.00 -29.76 8.93
CA PRO A 319 1.42 -29.66 9.29
C PRO A 319 2.36 -29.87 8.10
N ASN A 320 2.01 -30.76 7.17
CA ASN A 320 2.83 -31.05 5.98
C ASN A 320 3.04 -29.81 5.09
N THR A 321 2.17 -28.80 5.17
CA THR A 321 2.35 -27.55 4.40
C THR A 321 3.49 -26.70 4.96
N LEU A 322 3.82 -26.81 6.25
CA LEU A 322 4.93 -26.07 6.86
C LEU A 322 6.27 -26.55 6.30
N ASP A 323 6.41 -27.86 6.07
CA ASP A 323 7.61 -28.43 5.46
C ASP A 323 7.80 -27.93 4.03
N MET A 324 6.72 -27.83 3.25
CA MET A 324 6.76 -27.31 1.87
C MET A 324 7.13 -25.82 1.80
N LEU A 325 6.81 -25.05 2.84
CA LEU A 325 7.11 -23.62 2.92
C LEU A 325 8.45 -23.32 3.58
N SER A 326 9.18 -24.36 3.99
CA SER A 326 10.50 -24.23 4.58
C SER A 326 11.56 -24.35 3.49
N VAL A 327 12.28 -23.26 3.23
CA VAL A 327 13.36 -23.21 2.23
C VAL A 327 14.69 -23.08 2.97
N GLY A 328 15.61 -24.01 2.75
CA GLY A 328 16.91 -24.01 3.45
C GLY A 328 16.82 -24.20 4.96
N GLY A 329 15.73 -24.80 5.46
CA GLY A 329 15.47 -24.99 6.90
C GLY A 329 14.81 -23.80 7.59
N GLU A 330 14.52 -22.71 6.86
CA GLU A 330 13.80 -21.55 7.39
C GLU A 330 12.38 -21.46 6.83
N LEU A 331 11.40 -21.33 7.72
CA LEU A 331 9.99 -21.16 7.34
C LEU A 331 9.77 -19.79 6.71
N ARG A 332 9.26 -19.77 5.49
CA ARG A 332 8.88 -18.53 4.78
C ARG A 332 7.51 -18.05 5.24
N THR A 333 7.52 -17.34 6.36
CA THR A 333 6.29 -16.92 7.07
C THR A 333 5.44 -15.93 6.28
N ASP A 334 6.07 -15.15 5.40
CA ASP A 334 5.42 -14.28 4.41
C ASP A 334 4.62 -15.06 3.37
N ARG A 335 4.81 -16.38 3.22
CA ARG A 335 4.05 -17.21 2.28
C ARG A 335 2.85 -17.90 2.89
N LEU A 336 2.73 -17.93 4.22
CA LEU A 336 1.65 -18.66 4.90
C LEU A 336 0.27 -18.19 4.47
N PHE A 337 0.01 -16.87 4.53
CA PHE A 337 -1.29 -16.34 4.16
C PHE A 337 -1.57 -16.44 2.65
N PRO A 338 -0.64 -16.10 1.74
CA PRO A 338 -0.79 -16.37 0.31
C PRO A 338 -1.06 -17.85 -0.02
N THR A 339 -0.35 -18.79 0.61
CA THR A 339 -0.56 -20.22 0.40
C THR A 339 -1.94 -20.66 0.86
N PHE A 340 -2.40 -20.17 2.02
CA PHE A 340 -3.77 -20.41 2.49
C PHE A 340 -4.80 -19.89 1.47
N ILE A 341 -4.61 -18.67 0.96
CA ILE A 341 -5.48 -18.05 -0.04
C ILE A 341 -5.60 -18.94 -1.28
N VAL A 342 -4.47 -19.41 -1.83
CA VAL A 342 -4.47 -20.14 -3.10
C VAL A 342 -4.94 -21.59 -2.94
N THR A 343 -4.63 -22.23 -1.81
CA THR A 343 -4.88 -23.67 -1.62
C THR A 343 -6.22 -23.97 -0.95
N GLN A 344 -6.66 -23.14 0.00
CA GLN A 344 -7.80 -23.46 0.88
C GLN A 344 -9.06 -22.66 0.57
N LEU A 345 -8.95 -21.42 0.09
CA LEU A 345 -10.16 -20.63 -0.19
C LEU A 345 -10.94 -21.22 -1.37
N PRO A 346 -12.28 -21.16 -1.39
CA PRO A 346 -13.06 -21.56 -2.56
C PRO A 346 -12.86 -20.60 -3.74
N THR A 347 -13.17 -21.10 -4.94
CA THR A 347 -13.29 -20.32 -6.16
C THR A 347 -14.18 -19.07 -5.98
N GLY A 348 -13.78 -17.95 -6.58
CA GLY A 348 -14.33 -16.61 -6.36
C GLY A 348 -13.65 -15.86 -5.22
N PHE A 349 -13.48 -16.51 -4.06
CA PHE A 349 -12.79 -15.88 -2.91
C PHE A 349 -11.28 -15.79 -3.10
N ARG A 350 -10.66 -16.73 -3.83
CA ARG A 350 -9.25 -16.61 -4.24
C ARG A 350 -9.06 -15.36 -5.11
N GLY A 351 -9.92 -15.17 -6.11
CA GLY A 351 -9.96 -13.98 -6.95
C GLY A 351 -10.14 -12.68 -6.14
N LEU A 352 -11.03 -12.68 -5.15
CA LEU A 352 -11.21 -11.53 -4.25
C LEU A 352 -9.95 -11.21 -3.45
N MET A 353 -9.22 -12.21 -2.97
CA MET A 353 -7.99 -12.00 -2.21
C MET A 353 -6.81 -11.53 -3.08
N VAL A 354 -6.71 -12.02 -4.32
CA VAL A 354 -5.76 -11.46 -5.30
C VAL A 354 -6.12 -10.00 -5.59
N ALA A 355 -7.41 -9.69 -5.76
CA ALA A 355 -7.88 -8.31 -5.93
C ALA A 355 -7.55 -7.43 -4.70
N ALA A 356 -7.67 -7.95 -3.48
CA ALA A 356 -7.26 -7.28 -2.24
C ALA A 356 -5.76 -6.94 -2.22
N ILE A 357 -4.91 -7.87 -2.66
CA ILE A 357 -3.47 -7.62 -2.78
C ILE A 357 -3.19 -6.51 -3.81
N PHE A 358 -3.83 -6.56 -4.98
CA PHE A 358 -3.67 -5.52 -6.00
C PHE A 358 -4.22 -4.18 -5.52
N ALA A 359 -5.33 -4.18 -4.77
CA ALA A 359 -5.91 -2.98 -4.19
C ALA A 359 -4.91 -2.23 -3.29
N ALA A 360 -4.25 -2.95 -2.38
CA ALA A 360 -3.23 -2.36 -1.51
C ALA A 360 -2.02 -1.82 -2.31
N GLY A 361 -1.53 -2.59 -3.28
CA GLY A 361 -0.40 -2.17 -4.12
C GLY A 361 -0.70 -0.97 -5.02
N MET A 362 -1.84 -0.98 -5.72
CA MET A 362 -2.23 0.09 -6.65
C MET A 362 -2.60 1.40 -5.95
N SER A 363 -3.20 1.35 -4.75
CA SER A 363 -3.47 2.55 -3.93
C SER A 363 -2.18 3.32 -3.63
N THR A 364 -1.17 2.59 -3.19
CA THR A 364 0.15 3.15 -2.86
C THR A 364 0.81 3.75 -4.12
N LEU A 365 0.77 3.01 -5.23
CA LEU A 365 1.39 3.45 -6.49
C LEU A 365 0.74 4.75 -7.02
N SER A 366 -0.59 4.79 -7.17
CA SER A 366 -1.30 5.97 -7.69
C SER A 366 -1.04 7.23 -6.86
N SER A 367 -0.99 7.07 -5.54
CA SER A 367 -0.66 8.12 -4.58
C SER A 367 0.74 8.66 -4.78
N SER A 368 1.70 7.77 -5.02
CA SER A 368 3.11 8.10 -5.27
C SER A 368 3.29 8.91 -6.53
N LEU A 369 2.60 8.50 -7.61
CA LEU A 369 2.61 9.21 -8.88
C LEU A 369 2.09 10.64 -8.71
N ASN A 370 0.96 10.80 -8.01
CA ASN A 370 0.35 12.12 -7.81
C ASN A 370 1.22 13.02 -6.92
N ALA A 371 1.75 12.49 -5.82
CA ALA A 371 2.62 13.23 -4.90
C ALA A 371 3.94 13.66 -5.56
N SER A 372 4.55 12.77 -6.36
CA SER A 372 5.80 13.07 -7.07
C SER A 372 5.58 14.10 -8.17
N ALA A 373 4.47 14.00 -8.91
CA ALA A 373 4.08 15.01 -9.89
C ALA A 373 3.78 16.37 -9.21
N SER A 374 3.08 16.37 -8.08
CA SER A 374 2.77 17.58 -7.30
C SER A 374 4.05 18.26 -6.83
N SER A 375 4.98 17.51 -6.23
CA SER A 375 6.27 18.05 -5.78
C SER A 375 7.12 18.59 -6.93
N THR A 376 7.19 17.87 -8.06
CA THR A 376 7.89 18.35 -9.26
C THR A 376 7.34 19.69 -9.75
N VAL A 377 6.02 19.82 -9.81
CA VAL A 377 5.39 21.05 -10.30
C VAL A 377 5.48 22.18 -9.29
N ALA A 378 5.15 21.92 -8.02
CA ALA A 378 5.01 22.94 -6.98
C ALA A 378 6.36 23.42 -6.42
N ASP A 379 7.33 22.52 -6.27
CA ASP A 379 8.60 22.84 -5.60
C ASP A 379 9.70 23.25 -6.59
N PHE A 380 9.59 22.84 -7.85
CA PHE A 380 10.60 23.12 -8.88
C PHE A 380 10.04 23.94 -10.06
N TYR A 381 9.00 23.46 -10.74
CA TYR A 381 8.59 24.04 -12.02
C TYR A 381 7.87 25.39 -11.89
N LEU A 382 6.96 25.53 -10.92
CA LEU A 382 6.26 26.77 -10.61
C LEU A 382 7.26 27.88 -10.20
N PRO A 383 8.17 27.63 -9.23
CA PRO A 383 9.23 28.59 -8.89
C PRO A 383 10.14 28.93 -10.08
N ALA A 384 10.60 27.95 -10.86
CA ALA A 384 11.50 28.16 -11.99
C ALA A 384 10.88 29.02 -13.12
N THR A 385 9.55 28.99 -13.24
CA THR A 385 8.82 29.81 -14.23
C THR A 385 8.24 31.10 -13.64
N GLY A 386 8.47 31.38 -12.35
CA GLY A 386 7.91 32.52 -11.63
C GLY A 386 6.38 32.55 -11.62
N ASN A 387 5.72 31.39 -11.73
CA ASN A 387 4.26 31.28 -11.90
C ASN A 387 3.67 32.11 -13.07
N ARG A 388 4.46 32.36 -14.14
CA ARG A 388 4.06 33.24 -15.26
C ARG A 388 3.35 32.52 -16.41
N ARG A 389 3.25 31.18 -16.37
CA ARG A 389 2.59 30.40 -17.44
C ARG A 389 1.09 30.28 -17.18
N SER A 390 0.33 29.94 -18.22
CA SER A 390 -1.12 29.76 -18.11
C SER A 390 -1.51 28.51 -17.32
N ALA A 391 -2.68 28.50 -16.70
CA ALA A 391 -3.18 27.33 -15.96
C ALA A 391 -3.23 26.03 -16.82
N PRO A 392 -3.68 26.05 -18.09
CA PRO A 392 -3.62 24.87 -18.96
C PRO A 392 -2.19 24.37 -19.24
N HIS A 393 -1.20 25.27 -19.23
CA HIS A 393 0.20 24.88 -19.35
C HIS A 393 0.65 24.07 -18.13
N TYR A 394 0.43 24.60 -16.93
CA TYR A 394 0.81 23.89 -15.70
C TYR A 394 0.07 22.57 -15.53
N LEU A 395 -1.20 22.49 -15.94
CA LEU A 395 -1.95 21.25 -15.92
C LEU A 395 -1.35 20.18 -16.87
N ARG A 396 -0.90 20.57 -18.07
CA ARG A 396 -0.21 19.66 -18.99
C ARG A 396 1.13 19.18 -18.41
N VAL A 397 1.86 20.06 -17.73
CA VAL A 397 3.12 19.68 -17.07
C VAL A 397 2.85 18.70 -15.93
N ALA A 398 1.86 18.97 -15.08
CA ALA A 398 1.43 18.08 -14.01
C ALA A 398 1.12 16.67 -14.52
N ARG A 399 0.29 16.58 -15.56
CA ARG A 399 -0.08 15.32 -16.20
C ARG A 399 1.12 14.59 -16.80
N ARG A 400 2.02 15.30 -17.49
CA ARG A 400 3.26 14.70 -18.01
C ARG A 400 4.19 14.21 -16.90
N SER A 401 4.31 14.96 -15.81
CA SER A 401 5.09 14.55 -14.63
C SER A 401 4.55 13.25 -14.03
N THR A 402 3.22 13.06 -13.95
CA THR A 402 2.61 11.81 -13.49
C THR A 402 3.08 10.61 -14.34
N VAL A 403 3.11 10.76 -15.68
CA VAL A 403 3.58 9.71 -16.59
C VAL A 403 5.07 9.44 -16.40
N VAL A 404 5.90 10.49 -16.33
CA VAL A 404 7.35 10.35 -16.17
C VAL A 404 7.68 9.59 -14.89
N TRP A 405 7.09 9.96 -13.74
CA TRP A 405 7.31 9.26 -12.48
C TRP A 405 6.81 7.81 -12.52
N GLY A 406 5.71 7.54 -13.21
CA GLY A 406 5.22 6.17 -13.39
C GLY A 406 6.15 5.31 -14.21
N LEU A 407 6.69 5.85 -15.31
CA LEU A 407 7.71 5.17 -16.10
C LEU A 407 8.99 4.91 -15.28
N LEU A 408 9.42 5.88 -14.47
CA LEU A 408 10.58 5.69 -13.58
C LEU A 408 10.33 4.59 -12.54
N GLN A 409 9.15 4.53 -11.94
CA GLN A 409 8.80 3.47 -10.99
C GLN A 409 8.70 2.09 -11.66
N ILE A 410 8.17 2.01 -12.89
CA ILE A 410 8.20 0.79 -13.70
C ILE A 410 9.65 0.37 -14.00
N ILE A 411 10.54 1.32 -14.35
CA ILE A 411 11.96 1.03 -14.59
C ILE A 411 12.61 0.47 -13.34
N VAL A 412 12.38 1.08 -12.17
CA VAL A 412 12.87 0.55 -10.89
C VAL A 412 12.32 -0.86 -10.62
N ALA A 413 11.03 -1.09 -10.83
CA ALA A 413 10.41 -2.39 -10.65
C ALA A 413 11.03 -3.46 -11.57
N VAL A 414 11.29 -3.13 -12.84
CA VAL A 414 11.95 -4.03 -13.80
C VAL A 414 13.42 -4.24 -13.46
N ALA A 415 14.12 -3.21 -12.98
CA ALA A 415 15.49 -3.36 -12.48
C ALA A 415 15.55 -4.27 -11.24
N ALA A 416 14.55 -4.18 -10.35
CA ALA A 416 14.44 -5.04 -9.18
C ALA A 416 14.33 -6.52 -9.57
N ILE A 417 13.62 -6.87 -10.66
CA ILE A 417 13.55 -8.24 -11.18
C ILE A 417 14.96 -8.81 -11.40
N ARG A 418 15.85 -8.05 -12.06
CA ARG A 418 17.23 -8.49 -12.39
C ARG A 418 18.16 -8.56 -11.17
N ILE A 419 17.95 -7.69 -10.19
CA ILE A 419 18.74 -7.73 -8.93
C ILE A 419 18.30 -8.93 -8.09
N SER A 420 17.07 -9.37 -8.30
CA SER A 420 16.34 -10.31 -7.48
C SER A 420 16.34 -11.73 -8.07
N ASP A 421 17.31 -12.10 -8.93
CA ASP A 421 17.43 -13.44 -9.51
C ASP A 421 17.36 -14.56 -8.44
N ARG A 422 17.69 -14.28 -7.16
CA ARG A 422 17.49 -15.20 -6.03
C ARG A 422 16.06 -15.25 -5.44
N ILE A 423 15.28 -14.16 -5.47
CA ILE A 423 13.92 -14.12 -4.90
C ILE A 423 12.88 -14.53 -5.96
N VAL A 424 13.15 -14.28 -7.25
CA VAL A 424 12.21 -14.63 -8.34
C VAL A 424 12.10 -16.15 -8.47
N ASP A 425 13.23 -16.86 -8.50
CA ASP A 425 13.29 -18.32 -8.51
C ASP A 425 12.64 -18.90 -7.23
N GLU A 426 12.96 -18.33 -6.07
CA GLU A 426 12.35 -18.80 -4.81
C GLU A 426 10.84 -18.58 -4.76
N VAL A 427 10.28 -17.47 -5.30
CA VAL A 427 8.86 -17.09 -5.17
C VAL A 427 7.98 -17.69 -6.26
N LEU A 428 8.49 -17.85 -7.48
CA LEU A 428 7.71 -18.32 -8.63
C LEU A 428 7.92 -19.81 -8.96
N GLY A 429 8.86 -20.48 -8.29
CA GLY A 429 9.07 -21.92 -8.36
C GLY A 429 10.43 -22.28 -8.93
#